data_AF-A0A023GBL9-F1
#
_entry.id   AF-A0A023GBL9-F1
#
_cell.length_a   1.000
_cell.length_b   1.000
_cell.length_c   1.000
_cell.angle_alpha   90.00
_cell.angle_beta   90.00
_cell.angle_gamma   90.00
#
_symmetry.space_group_name_H-M   'P 1'
#
loop_
_entity.id
_entity.type
_entity.pdbx_description
1 polymer ?
#
loop_
_entity_poly.entity_id
_entity_poly.type
_entity_poly.pdbx_seq_one_letter_code
_entity_poly.pdbx_strand_id
1 'polypeptide(L)'
;MARKLYCQYCRTYTPCFKCELQGIASATNKKLQKYSLTRFLESGELADVEIVVESDHFPDRSLSIKVHRMILALHNEVFRAMFYGDFAKEERVLIIDLHPEGVLGLIRYFYSGQLQVESTLQAVYTRTAAIKYLEPKLAEECLDYAIDNMSEADVCATIDYLHIMGEEDNDILAQAIDLLDEECIEVLTSDSLKSCLEETVHLIIDKATNVPEVSILEAVFSWAQEQCLRRAEDGEDTNLRKIMEPFFPKLRFLAITPKEFASVPNKWGILKDDEALALLCNIANKGSMPLPDGFCSIDAPR
;
A
#
# COMPACT_ATOMS: atom_id res chain seq x y z
N MET A 1 -14.41 38.31 39.89
CA MET A 1 -13.65 37.12 40.34
C MET A 1 -13.35 36.25 39.12
N ALA A 2 -12.10 36.23 38.66
CA ALA A 2 -11.70 35.46 37.47
C ALA A 2 -11.73 33.94 37.78
N ARG A 3 -12.50 33.17 37.01
CA ARG A 3 -12.47 31.70 37.07
C ARG A 3 -11.13 31.22 36.52
N LYS A 4 -10.28 30.62 37.37
CA LYS A 4 -9.07 29.93 36.92
C LYS A 4 -9.50 28.67 36.14
N LEU A 5 -9.22 28.63 34.83
CA LEU A 5 -9.44 27.46 33.98
C LEU A 5 -8.37 26.41 34.29
N TYR A 6 -8.81 25.17 34.55
CA TYR A 6 -7.94 24.03 34.84
C TYR A 6 -7.30 23.49 33.55
N CYS A 7 -5.98 23.43 33.50
CA CYS A 7 -5.23 22.90 32.36
C CYS A 7 -5.18 21.35 32.43
N GLN A 8 -5.91 20.64 31.57
CA GLN A 8 -5.90 19.17 31.55
C GLN A 8 -4.54 18.57 31.16
N TYR A 9 -3.72 19.33 30.41
CA TYR A 9 -2.41 18.89 29.91
C TYR A 9 -1.30 18.95 30.97
N CYS A 10 -1.39 19.92 31.88
CA CYS A 10 -0.35 20.25 32.86
C CYS A 10 -0.86 20.14 34.31
N ARG A 11 -2.12 19.75 34.49
CA ARG A 11 -2.83 19.50 35.77
C ARG A 11 -2.69 20.63 36.82
N THR A 12 -2.49 21.87 36.38
CA THR A 12 -2.31 23.04 37.27
C THR A 12 -3.35 24.13 36.99
N TYR A 13 -3.61 24.98 37.99
CA TYR A 13 -4.49 26.15 37.91
C TYR A 13 -3.72 27.46 37.63
N THR A 14 -2.49 27.36 37.15
CA THR A 14 -1.60 28.48 36.78
C THR A 14 -1.53 28.62 35.25
N PRO A 15 -1.40 29.84 34.71
CA PRO A 15 -1.16 30.03 33.28
C PRO A 15 0.09 29.24 32.87
N CYS A 16 -0.09 28.33 31.90
CA CYS A 16 0.92 27.41 31.44
C CYS A 16 1.53 27.93 30.15
N PHE A 17 2.82 28.23 30.17
CA PHE A 17 3.55 28.74 29.01
C PHE A 17 3.47 27.78 27.80
N LYS A 18 3.42 26.46 28.02
CA LYS A 18 3.21 25.46 26.94
C LYS A 18 1.81 25.55 26.31
N CYS A 19 0.77 25.81 27.09
CA CYS A 19 -0.60 25.97 26.55
C CYS A 19 -0.78 27.33 25.88
N GLU A 20 -0.12 28.38 26.37
CA GLU A 20 -0.07 29.68 25.70
C GLU A 20 0.70 29.57 24.37
N LEU A 21 1.83 28.86 24.32
CA LEU A 21 2.55 28.57 23.08
C LEU A 21 1.72 27.73 22.09
N GLN A 22 1.00 26.70 22.55
CA GLN A 22 0.08 25.93 21.71
C GLN A 22 -1.11 26.78 21.22
N GLY A 23 -1.65 27.66 22.06
CA GLY A 23 -2.70 28.61 21.70
C GLY A 23 -2.23 29.67 20.71
N ILE A 24 -1.00 30.19 20.88
CA ILE A 24 -0.35 31.10 19.96
C ILE A 24 -0.08 30.37 18.64
N ALA A 25 0.49 29.17 18.65
CA ALA A 25 0.73 28.34 17.47
C ALA A 25 -0.57 28.06 16.71
N SER A 26 -1.64 27.68 17.40
CA SER A 26 -2.97 27.47 16.81
C SER A 26 -3.57 28.75 16.22
N ALA A 27 -3.42 29.89 16.90
CA ALA A 27 -3.92 31.18 16.42
C ALA A 27 -3.08 31.75 15.25
N THR A 28 -1.76 31.53 15.24
CA THR A 28 -0.91 31.85 14.08
C THR A 28 -1.22 30.94 12.91
N ASN A 29 -1.48 29.65 13.13
CA ASN A 29 -1.83 28.70 12.08
C ASN A 29 -3.16 29.08 11.39
N LYS A 30 -4.18 29.47 12.17
CA LYS A 30 -5.45 30.02 11.63
C LYS A 30 -5.30 31.37 10.90
N LYS A 31 -4.34 32.21 11.30
CA LYS A 31 -4.07 33.49 10.61
C LYS A 31 -3.22 33.31 9.34
N LEU A 32 -2.31 32.35 9.32
CA LEU A 32 -1.50 31.97 8.16
C LEU A 32 -2.34 31.30 7.06
N GLN A 33 -3.34 30.49 7.43
CA GLN A 33 -4.31 29.93 6.48
C GLN A 33 -4.98 30.98 5.58
N LYS A 34 -5.19 32.21 6.07
CA LYS A 34 -5.80 33.30 5.28
C LYS A 34 -4.93 33.76 4.08
N TYR A 35 -3.62 33.55 4.15
CA TYR A 35 -2.65 33.90 3.11
C TYR A 35 -2.02 32.66 2.45
N SER A 36 -2.52 31.46 2.76
CA SER A 36 -2.00 30.23 2.16
C SER A 36 -2.41 30.15 0.70
N LEU A 37 -1.46 29.81 -0.18
CA LEU A 37 -1.77 29.55 -1.59
C LEU A 37 -2.74 28.37 -1.72
N THR A 38 -2.78 27.45 -0.74
CA THR A 38 -3.71 26.31 -0.69
C THR A 38 -5.17 26.69 -0.97
N ARG A 39 -5.62 27.87 -0.52
CA ARG A 39 -6.99 28.33 -0.81
C ARG A 39 -7.27 28.45 -2.31
N PHE A 40 -6.30 28.88 -3.11
CA PHE A 40 -6.45 29.00 -4.56
C PHE A 40 -6.51 27.62 -5.24
N LEU A 41 -5.82 26.62 -4.69
CA LEU A 41 -5.94 25.23 -5.15
C LEU A 41 -7.36 24.70 -4.89
N GLU A 42 -7.91 24.97 -3.70
CA GLU A 42 -9.24 24.51 -3.31
C GLU A 42 -10.36 25.21 -4.09
N SER A 43 -10.25 26.52 -4.33
CA SER A 43 -11.28 27.28 -5.04
C SER A 43 -11.18 27.19 -6.56
N GLY A 44 -10.00 26.91 -7.11
CA GLY A 44 -9.71 27.01 -8.54
C GLY A 44 -9.79 28.44 -9.10
N GLU A 45 -9.87 29.45 -8.22
CA GLU A 45 -9.95 30.86 -8.62
C GLU A 45 -8.64 31.29 -9.26
N LEU A 46 -8.69 31.84 -10.49
CA LEU A 46 -7.54 32.24 -11.31
C LEU A 46 -6.70 31.09 -11.88
N ALA A 47 -7.16 29.84 -11.78
CA ALA A 47 -6.48 28.71 -12.40
C ALA A 47 -6.45 28.86 -13.94
N ASP A 48 -5.29 28.58 -14.54
CA ASP A 48 -4.99 28.79 -15.96
C ASP A 48 -4.47 27.51 -16.67
N VAL A 49 -4.56 26.37 -15.97
CA VAL A 49 -4.31 25.04 -16.51
C VAL A 49 -5.06 23.98 -15.69
N GLU A 50 -5.47 22.90 -16.35
CA GLU A 50 -6.04 21.70 -15.73
C GLU A 50 -5.05 20.55 -15.81
N ILE A 51 -4.74 19.90 -14.69
CA ILE A 51 -3.99 18.65 -14.66
C ILE A 51 -5.01 17.52 -14.59
N VAL A 52 -4.93 16.59 -15.54
CA VAL A 52 -5.73 15.38 -15.56
C VAL A 52 -4.85 14.17 -15.43
N VAL A 53 -5.17 13.33 -14.45
CA VAL A 53 -4.50 12.06 -14.19
C VAL A 53 -5.47 10.95 -14.56
N GLU A 54 -5.12 10.19 -15.60
CA GLU A 54 -5.84 9.04 -16.12
C GLU A 54 -4.80 7.94 -16.33
N SER A 55 -4.45 7.24 -15.25
CA SER A 55 -3.30 6.34 -15.26
C SER A 55 -3.62 5.01 -15.94
N ASP A 56 -2.77 4.56 -16.85
CA ASP A 56 -2.90 3.24 -17.51
C ASP A 56 -2.84 2.10 -16.49
N HIS A 57 -2.04 2.27 -15.42
CA HIS A 57 -1.94 1.34 -14.30
C HIS A 57 -3.17 1.33 -13.36
N PHE A 58 -3.96 2.40 -13.33
CA PHE A 58 -5.08 2.58 -12.39
C PHE A 58 -6.32 3.11 -13.13
N PRO A 59 -6.90 2.35 -14.07
CA PRO A 59 -7.93 2.84 -15.00
C PRO A 59 -9.20 3.31 -14.31
N ASP A 60 -9.53 2.74 -13.14
CA ASP A 60 -10.71 3.11 -12.34
C ASP A 60 -10.48 4.36 -11.47
N ARG A 61 -9.28 4.94 -11.51
CA ARG A 61 -8.89 6.10 -10.72
C ARG A 61 -8.54 7.25 -11.66
N SER A 62 -9.28 8.35 -11.54
CA SER A 62 -8.96 9.58 -12.25
C SER A 62 -9.04 10.79 -11.34
N LEU A 63 -8.27 11.82 -11.68
CA LEU A 63 -8.30 13.12 -11.03
C LEU A 63 -8.26 14.20 -12.10
N SER A 64 -9.14 15.19 -12.00
CA SER A 64 -8.98 16.45 -12.70
C SER A 64 -8.87 17.59 -11.69
N ILE A 65 -7.82 18.40 -11.80
CA ILE A 65 -7.57 19.51 -10.88
C ILE A 65 -7.13 20.77 -11.63
N LYS A 66 -7.82 21.87 -11.35
CA LYS A 66 -7.47 23.20 -11.87
C LYS A 66 -6.39 23.83 -11.02
N VAL A 67 -5.29 24.24 -11.64
CA VAL A 67 -4.10 24.75 -10.98
C VAL A 67 -3.53 25.97 -11.71
N HIS A 68 -2.49 26.57 -11.12
CA HIS A 68 -1.86 27.79 -11.58
C HIS A 68 -0.46 27.47 -12.12
N ARG A 69 -0.22 27.72 -13.41
CA ARG A 69 1.07 27.47 -14.07
C ARG A 69 2.22 28.14 -13.34
N MET A 70 2.03 29.40 -12.93
CA MET A 70 3.04 30.18 -12.24
C MET A 70 3.46 29.53 -10.92
N ILE A 71 2.50 29.03 -10.12
CA ILE A 71 2.82 28.41 -8.82
C ILE A 71 3.63 27.13 -9.04
N LEU A 72 3.22 26.27 -9.97
CA LEU A 72 3.94 25.04 -10.29
C LEU A 72 5.34 25.32 -10.86
N ALA A 73 5.45 26.23 -11.82
CA ALA A 73 6.72 26.58 -12.47
C ALA A 73 7.72 27.27 -11.53
N LEU A 74 7.25 27.97 -10.49
CA LEU A 74 8.12 28.56 -9.48
C LEU A 74 8.78 27.52 -8.57
N HIS A 75 8.07 26.42 -8.29
CA HIS A 75 8.56 25.38 -7.39
C HIS A 75 9.27 24.24 -8.12
N ASN A 76 8.95 24.02 -9.40
CA ASN A 76 9.36 22.82 -10.09
C ASN A 76 9.85 23.08 -11.52
N GLU A 77 11.06 22.60 -11.83
CA GLU A 77 11.69 22.85 -13.13
C GLU A 77 11.03 22.08 -14.28
N VAL A 78 10.45 20.91 -14.02
CA VAL A 78 9.71 20.14 -15.03
C VAL A 78 8.47 20.93 -15.47
N PHE A 79 7.68 21.44 -14.52
CA PHE A 79 6.55 22.31 -14.84
C PHE A 79 6.99 23.66 -15.44
N ARG A 80 8.14 24.21 -15.04
CA ARG A 80 8.70 25.42 -15.67
C ARG A 80 8.99 25.20 -17.15
N ALA A 81 9.67 24.10 -17.48
CA ALA A 81 9.97 23.73 -18.86
C ALA A 81 8.68 23.44 -19.65
N MET A 82 7.72 22.74 -19.04
CA MET A 82 6.43 22.41 -19.66
C MET A 82 5.59 23.66 -20.00
N PHE A 83 5.54 24.67 -19.12
CA PHE A 83 4.64 25.82 -19.31
C PHE A 83 5.29 27.06 -19.90
N TYR A 84 6.60 27.24 -19.71
CA TYR A 84 7.34 28.44 -20.12
C TYR A 84 8.57 28.13 -20.99
N GLY A 85 8.81 26.86 -21.33
CA GLY A 85 9.79 26.47 -22.34
C GLY A 85 9.24 26.57 -23.77
N ASP A 86 9.92 25.89 -24.70
CA ASP A 86 9.61 25.92 -26.14
C ASP A 86 8.39 25.07 -26.52
N PHE A 87 7.76 24.38 -25.56
CA PHE A 87 6.59 23.55 -25.78
C PHE A 87 5.30 24.39 -25.90
N ALA A 88 4.33 23.89 -26.67
CA ALA A 88 3.03 24.54 -26.80
C ALA A 88 2.32 24.58 -25.45
N LYS A 89 1.76 25.75 -25.09
CA LYS A 89 0.97 25.90 -23.86
C LYS A 89 -0.36 25.18 -24.02
N GLU A 90 -0.46 23.98 -23.46
CA GLU A 90 -1.72 23.24 -23.39
C GLU A 90 -2.55 23.71 -22.19
N GLU A 91 -3.84 23.96 -22.39
CA GLU A 91 -4.80 24.29 -21.31
C GLU A 91 -5.06 23.09 -20.37
N ARG A 92 -4.78 21.88 -20.85
CA ARG A 92 -4.93 20.62 -20.12
C ARG A 92 -3.65 19.79 -20.26
N VAL A 93 -3.11 19.34 -19.14
CA VAL A 93 -1.94 18.44 -19.09
C VAL A 93 -2.41 17.05 -18.66
N LEU A 94 -2.08 16.04 -19.46
CA LEU A 94 -2.42 14.65 -19.17
C LEU A 94 -1.23 13.92 -18.53
N ILE A 95 -1.48 13.22 -17.43
CA ILE A 95 -0.54 12.32 -16.73
C ILE A 95 -1.14 10.92 -16.75
N ILE A 96 -0.41 9.95 -17.31
CA ILE A 96 -0.92 8.59 -17.58
C ILE A 96 -0.20 7.49 -16.80
N ASP A 97 0.80 7.84 -16.00
CA ASP A 97 1.73 6.89 -15.40
C ASP A 97 1.98 7.14 -13.92
N LEU A 98 1.10 7.90 -13.25
CA LEU A 98 1.16 8.13 -11.81
C LEU A 98 -0.21 7.93 -11.18
N HIS A 99 -0.22 7.48 -9.92
CA HIS A 99 -1.44 7.39 -9.14
C HIS A 99 -2.03 8.80 -8.89
N PRO A 100 -3.36 9.01 -9.08
CA PRO A 100 -3.99 10.33 -8.91
C PRO A 100 -3.74 11.00 -7.56
N GLU A 101 -3.77 10.24 -6.47
CA GLU A 101 -3.51 10.78 -5.13
C GLU A 101 -2.06 11.22 -4.93
N GLY A 102 -1.10 10.57 -5.61
CA GLY A 102 0.31 10.95 -5.56
C GLY A 102 0.56 12.28 -6.27
N VAL A 103 -0.05 12.47 -7.44
CA VAL A 103 -0.03 13.76 -8.16
C VAL A 103 -0.69 14.86 -7.32
N LEU A 104 -1.83 14.56 -6.67
CA LEU A 104 -2.49 15.51 -5.78
C LEU A 104 -1.59 15.90 -4.60
N GLY A 105 -0.90 14.94 -3.99
CA GLY A 105 0.07 15.17 -2.92
C GLY A 105 1.20 16.10 -3.36
N LEU A 106 1.78 15.86 -4.53
CA LEU A 106 2.81 16.71 -5.14
C LEU A 106 2.30 18.15 -5.36
N ILE A 107 1.11 18.29 -5.94
CA ILE A 107 0.51 19.62 -6.17
C ILE A 107 0.24 20.32 -4.84
N ARG A 108 -0.33 19.63 -3.84
CA ARG A 108 -0.57 20.20 -2.50
C ARG A 108 0.73 20.69 -1.86
N TYR A 109 1.82 19.95 -2.04
CA TYR A 109 3.14 20.37 -1.58
C TYR A 109 3.59 21.68 -2.23
N PHE A 110 3.43 21.87 -3.53
CA PHE A 110 3.79 23.15 -4.19
C PHE A 110 2.97 24.36 -3.73
N TYR A 111 1.76 24.15 -3.20
CA TYR A 111 0.93 25.24 -2.68
C TYR A 111 1.13 25.50 -1.18
N SER A 112 1.51 24.48 -0.42
CA SER A 112 1.61 24.56 1.04
C SER A 112 3.05 24.62 1.55
N GLY A 113 4.01 24.12 0.77
CA GLY A 113 5.40 23.88 1.17
C GLY A 113 5.56 22.78 2.22
N GLN A 114 4.53 21.94 2.43
CA GLN A 114 4.49 20.93 3.49
C GLN A 114 3.92 19.61 2.96
N LEU A 115 4.45 18.48 3.42
CA LEU A 115 3.84 17.18 3.20
C LEU A 115 2.43 17.12 3.85
N GLN A 116 1.43 16.73 3.06
CA GLN A 116 0.03 16.63 3.48
C GLN A 116 -0.56 15.27 3.08
N VAL A 117 -0.22 14.25 3.85
CA VAL A 117 -0.68 12.86 3.65
C VAL A 117 -1.47 12.38 4.86
N GLU A 118 -2.43 11.49 4.61
CA GLU A 118 -3.34 10.92 5.62
C GLU A 118 -3.09 9.43 5.84
N SER A 119 -2.31 8.79 4.97
CA SER A 119 -1.97 7.37 5.05
C SER A 119 -0.57 7.07 4.51
N THR A 120 0.00 5.93 4.93
CA THR A 120 1.25 5.37 4.42
C THR A 120 1.22 5.28 2.90
N LEU A 121 0.15 4.69 2.36
CA LEU A 121 0.01 4.46 0.93
C LEU A 121 -0.04 5.77 0.12
N GLN A 122 -0.71 6.81 0.63
CA GLN A 122 -0.69 8.13 0.01
C GLN A 122 0.73 8.74 -0.02
N ALA A 123 1.52 8.52 1.04
CA ALA A 123 2.92 8.93 1.06
C ALA A 123 3.75 8.21 0.00
N VAL A 124 3.58 6.89 -0.17
CA VAL A 124 4.24 6.11 -1.22
C VAL A 124 3.88 6.64 -2.61
N TYR A 125 2.59 6.87 -2.89
CA TYR A 125 2.15 7.44 -4.16
C TYR A 125 2.75 8.83 -4.43
N THR A 126 2.78 9.67 -3.39
CA THR A 126 3.32 11.03 -3.47
C THR A 126 4.83 11.01 -3.69
N ARG A 127 5.54 10.04 -3.10
CA ARG A 127 6.98 9.85 -3.32
C ARG A 127 7.28 9.53 -4.77
N THR A 128 6.57 8.59 -5.39
CA THR A 128 6.78 8.25 -6.81
C THR A 128 6.52 9.45 -7.72
N ALA A 129 5.47 10.25 -7.44
CA ALA A 129 5.23 11.51 -8.13
C ALA A 129 6.37 12.54 -7.92
N ALA A 130 6.85 12.69 -6.69
CA ALA A 130 7.94 13.59 -6.34
C ALA A 130 9.24 13.22 -7.07
N ILE A 131 9.59 11.93 -7.13
CA ILE A 131 10.75 11.44 -7.88
C ILE A 131 10.60 11.77 -9.37
N LYS A 132 9.44 11.44 -9.97
CA LYS A 132 9.18 11.70 -11.39
C LYS A 132 9.29 13.18 -11.75
N TYR A 133 8.84 14.06 -10.87
CA TYR A 133 8.90 15.50 -11.07
C TYR A 133 10.16 16.15 -10.48
N LEU A 134 11.17 15.37 -10.05
CA LEU A 134 12.46 15.86 -9.57
C LEU A 134 12.34 16.77 -8.33
N GLU A 135 11.48 16.40 -7.38
CA GLU A 135 11.31 17.07 -6.09
C GLU A 135 11.90 16.21 -4.95
N PRO A 136 13.24 16.21 -4.77
CA PRO A 136 13.91 15.27 -3.86
C PRO A 136 13.54 15.47 -2.39
N LYS A 137 13.30 16.72 -1.97
CA LYS A 137 12.93 17.03 -0.58
C LYS A 137 11.58 16.40 -0.21
N LEU A 138 10.59 16.47 -1.10
CA LEU A 138 9.31 15.82 -0.88
C LEU A 138 9.45 14.29 -0.93
N ALA A 139 10.26 13.76 -1.84
CA ALA A 139 10.49 12.32 -1.92
C ALA A 139 11.10 11.75 -0.62
N GLU A 140 12.04 12.49 -0.01
CA GLU A 140 12.64 12.15 1.29
C GLU A 140 11.61 12.26 2.43
N GLU A 141 10.85 13.36 2.52
CA GLU A 141 9.78 13.50 3.53
C GLU A 141 8.72 12.38 3.43
N CYS A 142 8.36 11.96 2.21
CA CYS A 142 7.44 10.85 2.00
C CYS A 142 8.05 9.50 2.39
N LEU A 143 9.35 9.31 2.14
CA LEU A 143 10.06 8.10 2.53
C LEU A 143 10.07 7.93 4.05
N ASP A 144 10.49 8.97 4.77
CA ASP A 144 10.51 8.98 6.23
C ASP A 144 9.12 8.69 6.80
N TYR A 145 8.09 9.36 6.27
CA TYR A 145 6.71 9.11 6.69
C TYR A 145 6.28 7.66 6.45
N ALA A 146 6.57 7.10 5.27
CA ALA A 146 6.19 5.74 4.95
C ALA A 146 6.87 4.73 5.87
N ILE A 147 8.17 4.90 6.14
CA ILE A 147 8.92 4.01 7.05
C ILE A 147 8.39 4.11 8.48
N ASP A 148 8.16 5.34 8.98
CA ASP A 148 7.77 5.57 10.37
C ASP A 148 6.33 5.17 10.70
N ASN A 149 5.44 5.07 9.70
CA ASN A 149 4.00 4.88 9.91
C ASN A 149 3.43 3.61 9.27
N MET A 150 4.24 2.82 8.55
CA MET A 150 3.76 1.58 7.94
C MET A 150 3.27 0.60 9.00
N SER A 151 2.07 0.08 8.77
CA SER A 151 1.45 -0.98 9.59
C SER A 151 1.33 -2.27 8.78
N GLU A 152 1.05 -3.38 9.46
CA GLU A 152 0.78 -4.70 8.88
C GLU A 152 -0.32 -4.64 7.80
N ALA A 153 -1.28 -3.73 7.95
CA ALA A 153 -2.39 -3.54 7.03
C ALA A 153 -1.97 -2.87 5.71
N ASP A 154 -0.86 -2.12 5.74
CA ASP A 154 -0.33 -1.40 4.58
C ASP A 154 0.60 -2.25 3.72
N VAL A 155 1.17 -3.34 4.27
CA VAL A 155 2.23 -4.15 3.64
C VAL A 155 1.84 -4.63 2.24
N CYS A 156 0.71 -5.32 2.11
CA CYS A 156 0.33 -5.93 0.82
C CYS A 156 0.03 -4.87 -0.25
N ALA A 157 -0.75 -3.84 0.09
CA ALA A 157 -1.06 -2.74 -0.83
C ALA A 157 0.19 -1.93 -1.24
N THR A 158 1.15 -1.78 -0.32
CA THR A 158 2.43 -1.11 -0.62
C THR A 158 3.26 -1.96 -1.60
N ILE A 159 3.38 -3.25 -1.34
CA ILE A 159 4.10 -4.19 -2.24
C ILE A 159 3.45 -4.20 -3.62
N ASP A 160 2.11 -4.31 -3.70
CA ASP A 160 1.36 -4.25 -4.96
C ASP A 160 1.70 -2.99 -5.76
N TYR A 161 1.63 -1.83 -5.11
CA TYR A 161 1.93 -0.57 -5.75
C TYR A 161 3.35 -0.53 -6.30
N LEU A 162 4.33 -0.95 -5.50
CA LEU A 162 5.73 -0.99 -5.93
C LEU A 162 5.95 -1.94 -7.11
N HIS A 163 5.29 -3.09 -7.15
CA HIS A 163 5.32 -4.00 -8.30
C HIS A 163 4.72 -3.35 -9.55
N ILE A 164 3.56 -2.70 -9.43
CA ILE A 164 2.90 -1.99 -10.53
C ILE A 164 3.80 -0.89 -11.11
N MET A 165 4.49 -0.16 -10.24
CA MET A 165 5.41 0.90 -10.64
C MET A 165 6.80 0.40 -11.09
N GLY A 166 7.08 -0.90 -10.96
CA GLY A 166 8.39 -1.49 -11.28
C GLY A 166 9.51 -1.07 -10.32
N GLU A 167 9.18 -0.69 -9.08
CA GLU A 167 10.12 -0.31 -8.03
C GLU A 167 10.50 -1.53 -7.16
N GLU A 168 11.35 -2.42 -7.68
CA GLU A 168 11.72 -3.69 -7.03
C GLU A 168 12.84 -3.59 -5.98
N ASP A 169 13.56 -2.48 -5.91
CA ASP A 169 14.66 -2.26 -4.96
C ASP A 169 14.59 -0.84 -4.39
N ASN A 170 13.97 -0.71 -3.21
CA ASN A 170 13.86 0.54 -2.48
C ASN A 170 13.63 0.31 -0.98
N ASP A 171 13.94 1.33 -0.17
CA ASP A 171 13.87 1.25 1.29
C ASP A 171 12.43 1.02 1.82
N ILE A 172 11.38 1.40 1.07
CA ILE A 172 9.99 1.14 1.46
C ILE A 172 9.66 -0.36 1.31
N LEU A 173 10.14 -1.00 0.23
CA LEU A 173 10.00 -2.44 0.08
C LEU A 173 10.76 -3.19 1.17
N ALA A 174 11.98 -2.75 1.50
CA ALA A 174 12.75 -3.32 2.59
C ALA A 174 11.98 -3.23 3.91
N GLN A 175 11.43 -2.05 4.24
CA GLN A 175 10.60 -1.86 5.43
C GLN A 175 9.35 -2.75 5.43
N ALA A 176 8.67 -2.92 4.30
CA ALA A 176 7.50 -3.79 4.18
C ALA A 176 7.86 -5.27 4.41
N ILE A 177 9.03 -5.71 3.94
CA ILE A 177 9.55 -7.06 4.16
C ILE A 177 9.99 -7.26 5.62
N ASP A 178 10.63 -6.27 6.24
CA ASP A 178 11.03 -6.32 7.65
C ASP A 178 9.78 -6.41 8.54
N LEU A 179 8.74 -5.61 8.26
CA LEU A 179 7.47 -5.68 8.98
C LEU A 179 6.74 -7.01 8.76
N LEU A 180 6.83 -7.59 7.56
CA LEU A 180 6.34 -8.95 7.30
C LEU A 180 7.08 -10.00 8.14
N ASP A 181 8.38 -9.85 8.36
CA ASP A 181 9.15 -10.79 9.21
C ASP A 181 8.79 -10.63 10.70
N GLU A 182 8.56 -9.40 11.15
CA GLU A 182 8.20 -9.09 12.54
C GLU A 182 6.74 -9.43 12.90
N GLU A 183 5.79 -9.15 12.00
CA GLU A 183 4.35 -9.25 12.21
C GLU A 183 3.67 -10.16 11.17
N CYS A 184 4.32 -11.28 10.86
CA CYS A 184 3.91 -12.16 9.75
C CYS A 184 2.46 -12.67 9.87
N ILE A 185 1.99 -13.00 11.08
CA ILE A 185 0.64 -13.57 11.27
C ILE A 185 -0.43 -12.49 11.00
N GLU A 186 -0.17 -11.28 11.46
CA GLU A 186 -1.03 -10.12 11.29
C GLU A 186 -1.15 -9.75 9.81
N VAL A 187 -0.03 -9.76 9.07
CA VAL A 187 -0.06 -9.59 7.60
C VAL A 187 -0.84 -10.71 6.91
N LEU A 188 -0.59 -11.97 7.30
CA LEU A 188 -1.27 -13.15 6.72
C LEU A 188 -2.79 -13.16 6.94
N THR A 189 -3.25 -12.52 8.02
CA THR A 189 -4.68 -12.44 8.38
C THR A 189 -5.35 -11.14 7.95
N SER A 190 -4.58 -10.19 7.40
CA SER A 190 -5.08 -8.89 6.97
C SER A 190 -6.06 -8.97 5.78
N ASP A 191 -6.99 -8.02 5.71
CA ASP A 191 -7.84 -7.84 4.53
C ASP A 191 -7.04 -7.34 3.31
N SER A 192 -5.88 -6.73 3.56
CA SER A 192 -4.93 -6.31 2.52
C SER A 192 -4.42 -7.52 1.73
N LEU A 193 -4.09 -8.63 2.41
CA LEU A 193 -3.64 -9.85 1.74
C LEU A 193 -4.72 -10.43 0.83
N LYS A 194 -5.99 -10.46 1.25
CA LYS A 194 -7.08 -11.02 0.43
C LYS A 194 -7.27 -10.26 -0.89
N SER A 195 -6.93 -8.97 -0.88
CA SER A 195 -7.16 -8.08 -2.01
C SER A 195 -5.97 -7.89 -2.94
N CYS A 196 -4.78 -8.39 -2.57
CA CYS A 196 -3.53 -8.12 -3.27
C CYS A 196 -3.30 -8.93 -4.54
N LEU A 197 -2.22 -8.60 -5.27
CA LEU A 197 -1.79 -9.27 -6.50
C LEU A 197 -1.24 -10.68 -6.24
N GLU A 198 -1.26 -11.54 -7.27
CA GLU A 198 -0.70 -12.90 -7.22
C GLU A 198 0.81 -12.87 -6.92
N GLU A 199 1.53 -11.92 -7.51
CA GLU A 199 2.95 -11.68 -7.29
C GLU A 199 3.26 -11.33 -5.83
N THR A 200 2.39 -10.53 -5.20
CA THR A 200 2.52 -10.17 -3.79
C THR A 200 2.32 -11.38 -2.88
N VAL A 201 1.34 -12.24 -3.17
CA VAL A 201 1.17 -13.51 -2.45
C VAL A 201 2.41 -14.39 -2.60
N HIS A 202 2.99 -14.47 -3.80
CA HIS A 202 4.24 -15.20 -4.03
C HIS A 202 5.40 -14.66 -3.20
N LEU A 203 5.56 -13.34 -3.12
CA LEU A 203 6.60 -12.71 -2.31
C LEU A 203 6.38 -13.01 -0.81
N ILE A 204 5.15 -12.88 -0.33
CA ILE A 204 4.79 -13.12 1.07
C ILE A 204 5.10 -14.58 1.44
N ILE A 205 4.75 -15.57 0.61
CA ILE A 205 5.07 -16.98 0.88
C ILE A 205 6.60 -17.19 0.93
N ASP A 206 7.36 -16.53 0.06
CA ASP A 206 8.82 -16.68 0.01
C ASP A 206 9.53 -16.04 1.20
N LYS A 207 8.96 -14.96 1.74
CA LYS A 207 9.54 -14.17 2.83
C LYS A 207 9.02 -14.55 4.21
N ALA A 208 7.86 -15.19 4.32
CA ALA A 208 7.30 -15.62 5.60
C ALA A 208 8.24 -16.60 6.32
N THR A 209 8.70 -16.22 7.52
CA THR A 209 9.51 -17.06 8.41
C THR A 209 8.85 -17.22 9.77
N ASN A 210 9.23 -18.26 10.53
CA ASN A 210 8.82 -18.45 11.93
C ASN A 210 7.30 -18.53 12.19
N VAL A 211 6.50 -18.89 11.18
CA VAL A 211 5.04 -19.05 11.29
C VAL A 211 4.60 -20.49 11.02
N PRO A 212 3.48 -20.95 11.64
CA PRO A 212 2.90 -22.24 11.30
C PRO A 212 2.52 -22.32 9.82
N GLU A 213 2.92 -23.37 9.11
CA GLU A 213 2.61 -23.52 7.67
C GLU A 213 1.09 -23.55 7.42
N VAL A 214 0.30 -24.00 8.40
CA VAL A 214 -1.17 -23.96 8.32
C VAL A 214 -1.70 -22.54 8.14
N SER A 215 -1.07 -21.52 8.73
CA SER A 215 -1.45 -20.12 8.59
C SER A 215 -1.21 -19.61 7.16
N ILE A 216 -0.11 -20.02 6.53
CA ILE A 216 0.18 -19.69 5.12
C ILE A 216 -0.83 -20.36 4.20
N LEU A 217 -1.11 -21.65 4.43
CA LEU A 217 -2.11 -22.39 3.67
C LEU A 217 -3.49 -21.70 3.75
N GLU A 218 -3.91 -21.32 4.95
CA GLU A 218 -5.19 -20.63 5.19
C GLU A 218 -5.23 -19.24 4.54
N ALA A 219 -4.13 -18.48 4.61
CA ALA A 219 -4.03 -17.17 3.98
C ALA A 219 -4.16 -17.26 2.45
N VAL A 220 -3.42 -18.16 1.81
CA VAL A 220 -3.49 -18.37 0.35
C VAL A 220 -4.86 -18.88 -0.07
N PHE A 221 -5.47 -19.76 0.72
CA PHE A 221 -6.84 -20.21 0.48
C PHE A 221 -7.84 -19.04 0.58
N SER A 222 -7.74 -18.21 1.62
CA SER A 222 -8.61 -17.03 1.78
C SER A 222 -8.43 -16.02 0.64
N TRP A 223 -7.21 -15.79 0.17
CA TRP A 223 -6.95 -14.96 -1.01
C TRP A 223 -7.62 -15.57 -2.24
N ALA A 224 -7.44 -16.87 -2.49
CA ALA A 224 -8.00 -17.53 -3.66
C ALA A 224 -9.54 -17.49 -3.66
N GLN A 225 -10.18 -17.59 -2.49
CA GLN A 225 -11.64 -17.40 -2.35
C GLN A 225 -12.08 -15.99 -2.75
N GLU A 226 -11.36 -14.96 -2.32
CA GLU A 226 -11.67 -13.58 -2.66
C GLU A 226 -11.47 -13.31 -4.16
N GLN A 227 -10.42 -13.88 -4.76
CA GLN A 227 -10.21 -13.80 -6.22
C GLN A 227 -11.32 -14.52 -7.00
N CYS A 228 -11.82 -15.66 -6.52
CA CYS A 228 -13.00 -16.30 -7.11
C CYS A 228 -14.22 -15.39 -7.10
N LEU A 229 -14.47 -14.65 -5.99
CA LEU A 229 -15.61 -13.75 -5.89
C LEU A 229 -15.50 -12.60 -6.89
N ARG A 230 -14.33 -11.97 -7.01
CA ARG A 230 -14.08 -10.90 -7.99
C ARG A 230 -14.24 -11.38 -9.42
N ARG A 231 -13.60 -12.49 -9.77
CA ARG A 231 -13.72 -13.12 -11.10
C ARG A 231 -15.15 -13.51 -11.43
N ALA A 232 -15.98 -13.87 -10.45
CA ALA A 232 -17.39 -14.16 -10.66
C ALA A 232 -18.18 -12.92 -11.10
N GLU A 233 -17.84 -11.75 -10.57
CA GLU A 233 -18.44 -10.47 -10.95
C GLU A 233 -18.08 -10.08 -12.38
N ASP A 234 -16.84 -10.41 -12.80
CA ASP A 234 -16.33 -10.19 -14.16
C ASP A 234 -16.74 -11.28 -15.17
N GLY A 235 -17.41 -12.35 -14.71
CA GLY A 235 -17.86 -13.46 -15.55
C GLY A 235 -16.75 -14.44 -15.98
N GLU A 236 -15.65 -14.49 -15.24
CA GLU A 236 -14.49 -15.36 -15.49
C GLU A 236 -14.57 -16.74 -14.80
N ASP A 237 -13.58 -17.61 -15.06
CA ASP A 237 -13.47 -18.93 -14.42
C ASP A 237 -13.14 -18.79 -12.92
N THR A 238 -14.01 -19.34 -12.08
CA THR A 238 -13.94 -19.29 -10.61
C THR A 238 -13.38 -20.58 -10.01
N ASN A 239 -12.71 -21.41 -10.80
CA ASN A 239 -12.11 -22.65 -10.32
C ASN A 239 -10.99 -22.39 -9.30
N LEU A 240 -11.32 -22.58 -8.02
CA LEU A 240 -10.43 -22.34 -6.88
C LEU A 240 -9.11 -23.13 -6.96
N ARG A 241 -9.16 -24.38 -7.45
CA ARG A 241 -7.95 -25.18 -7.63
C ARG A 241 -7.00 -24.52 -8.61
N LYS A 242 -7.49 -24.07 -9.77
CA LYS A 242 -6.64 -23.41 -10.78
C LYS A 242 -6.02 -22.12 -10.26
N ILE A 243 -6.75 -21.37 -9.43
CA ILE A 243 -6.25 -20.13 -8.81
C ILE A 243 -5.16 -20.43 -7.78
N MET A 244 -5.25 -21.54 -7.04
CA MET A 244 -4.24 -21.92 -6.05
C MET A 244 -3.03 -22.70 -6.61
N GLU A 245 -3.20 -23.33 -7.77
CA GLU A 245 -2.18 -24.20 -8.39
C GLU A 245 -0.79 -23.56 -8.54
N PRO A 246 -0.65 -22.26 -8.92
CA PRO A 246 0.65 -21.58 -8.97
C PRO A 246 1.44 -21.61 -7.65
N PHE A 247 0.75 -21.70 -6.51
CA PHE A 247 1.38 -21.69 -5.19
C PHE A 247 1.74 -23.08 -4.66
N PHE A 248 1.19 -24.17 -5.22
CA PHE A 248 1.43 -25.54 -4.74
C PHE A 248 2.91 -25.94 -4.60
N PRO A 249 3.83 -25.50 -5.49
CA PRO A 249 5.27 -25.77 -5.34
C PRO A 249 5.88 -25.09 -4.11
N LYS A 250 5.27 -24.00 -3.62
CA LYS A 250 5.73 -23.22 -2.48
C LYS A 250 5.05 -23.66 -1.18
N LEU A 251 3.83 -24.18 -1.22
CA LEU A 251 3.05 -24.60 -0.04
C LEU A 251 3.54 -25.94 0.53
N ARG A 252 4.05 -25.95 1.76
CA ARG A 252 4.68 -27.11 2.41
C ARG A 252 3.65 -27.99 3.11
N PHE A 253 2.75 -28.62 2.35
CA PHE A 253 1.74 -29.54 2.89
C PHE A 253 2.33 -30.67 3.76
N LEU A 254 3.60 -31.04 3.55
CA LEU A 254 4.28 -32.08 4.34
C LEU A 254 4.77 -31.60 5.71
N ALA A 255 4.80 -30.27 5.95
CA ALA A 255 5.25 -29.67 7.19
C ALA A 255 4.13 -29.50 8.24
N ILE A 256 2.88 -29.83 7.90
CA ILE A 256 1.75 -29.80 8.84
C ILE A 256 1.43 -31.20 9.37
N THR A 257 0.68 -31.28 10.47
CA THR A 257 0.27 -32.54 11.08
C THR A 257 -0.88 -33.20 10.33
N PRO A 258 -1.07 -34.55 10.44
CA PRO A 258 -2.23 -35.23 9.87
C PRO A 258 -3.57 -34.64 10.34
N LYS A 259 -3.62 -34.15 11.60
CA LYS A 259 -4.80 -33.54 12.18
C LYS A 259 -5.12 -32.21 11.51
N GLU A 260 -4.12 -31.35 11.33
CA GLU A 260 -4.27 -30.06 10.62
C GLU A 260 -4.71 -30.31 9.18
N PHE A 261 -4.03 -31.22 8.47
CA PHE A 261 -4.36 -31.58 7.09
C PHE A 261 -5.82 -32.05 6.93
N ALA A 262 -6.26 -32.98 7.78
CA ALA A 262 -7.64 -33.50 7.74
C ALA A 262 -8.69 -32.45 8.16
N SER A 263 -8.29 -31.45 8.94
CA SER A 263 -9.21 -30.45 9.47
C SER A 263 -9.52 -29.33 8.49
N VAL A 264 -8.51 -28.89 7.71
CA VAL A 264 -8.54 -27.65 6.93
C VAL A 264 -8.24 -27.94 5.45
N PRO A 265 -7.00 -28.24 4.99
CA PRO A 265 -6.70 -28.45 3.56
C PRO A 265 -7.54 -29.49 2.84
N ASN A 266 -7.81 -30.63 3.48
CA ASN A 266 -8.54 -31.73 2.85
C ASN A 266 -10.03 -31.40 2.59
N LYS A 267 -10.59 -30.38 3.24
CA LYS A 267 -12.00 -30.00 3.08
C LYS A 267 -12.24 -28.92 2.05
N TRP A 268 -11.18 -28.31 1.54
CA TRP A 268 -11.25 -27.20 0.60
C TRP A 268 -11.69 -27.61 -0.81
N GLY A 269 -11.69 -28.91 -1.12
CA GLY A 269 -12.08 -29.41 -2.45
C GLY A 269 -11.10 -29.05 -3.57
N ILE A 270 -9.88 -28.61 -3.23
CA ILE A 270 -8.83 -28.26 -4.19
C ILE A 270 -7.98 -29.46 -4.60
N LEU A 271 -7.85 -30.46 -3.71
CA LEU A 271 -7.08 -31.69 -3.93
C LEU A 271 -7.98 -32.77 -4.53
N LYS A 272 -7.45 -33.56 -5.47
CA LYS A 272 -8.10 -34.82 -5.87
C LYS A 272 -7.93 -35.86 -4.78
N ASP A 273 -8.77 -36.89 -4.78
CA ASP A 273 -8.74 -37.96 -3.78
C ASP A 273 -7.39 -38.69 -3.72
N ASP A 274 -6.75 -38.91 -4.88
CA ASP A 274 -5.43 -39.53 -4.99
C ASP A 274 -4.31 -38.62 -4.46
N GLU A 275 -4.37 -37.32 -4.78
CA GLU A 275 -3.45 -36.30 -4.27
C GLU A 275 -3.55 -36.16 -2.74
N ALA A 276 -4.78 -36.06 -2.22
CA ALA A 276 -5.04 -35.94 -0.80
C ALA A 276 -4.53 -37.18 -0.03
N LEU A 277 -4.76 -38.38 -0.58
CA LEU A 277 -4.24 -39.62 -0.01
C LEU A 277 -2.70 -39.65 -0.04
N ALA A 278 -2.09 -39.25 -1.16
CA ALA A 278 -0.63 -39.17 -1.32
C ALA A 278 0.01 -38.24 -0.30
N LEU A 279 -0.54 -37.04 -0.12
CA LEU A 279 -0.08 -36.06 0.86
C LEU A 279 -0.25 -36.59 2.29
N LEU A 280 -1.43 -37.08 2.66
CA LEU A 280 -1.70 -37.59 4.01
C LEU A 280 -0.78 -38.76 4.39
N CYS A 281 -0.53 -39.70 3.47
CA CYS A 281 0.40 -40.80 3.70
C CYS A 281 1.84 -40.30 3.89
N ASN A 282 2.30 -39.32 3.09
CA ASN A 282 3.63 -38.75 3.24
C ASN A 282 3.79 -37.89 4.49
N ILE A 283 2.73 -37.22 4.95
CA ILE A 283 2.71 -36.52 6.24
C ILE A 283 2.84 -37.51 7.40
N ALA A 284 2.11 -38.64 7.35
CA ALA A 284 2.13 -39.64 8.41
C ALA A 284 3.39 -40.52 8.40
N ASN A 285 3.89 -40.85 7.21
CA ASN A 285 5.08 -41.68 6.99
C ASN A 285 5.79 -41.25 5.70
N LYS A 286 6.87 -40.48 5.84
CA LYS A 286 7.62 -39.89 4.72
C LYS A 286 8.09 -40.95 3.72
N GLY A 287 7.84 -40.71 2.44
CA GLY A 287 8.26 -41.59 1.34
C GLY A 287 7.40 -42.84 1.18
N SER A 288 6.25 -42.92 1.87
CA SER A 288 5.33 -44.05 1.75
C SER A 288 4.62 -44.14 0.40
N MET A 289 4.47 -43.00 -0.30
CA MET A 289 3.88 -42.91 -1.63
C MET A 289 4.60 -41.86 -2.48
N PRO A 290 4.55 -41.97 -3.83
CA PRO A 290 5.04 -40.88 -4.68
C PRO A 290 4.27 -39.60 -4.40
N LEU A 291 5.00 -38.46 -4.33
CA LEU A 291 4.36 -37.15 -4.19
C LEU A 291 3.65 -36.79 -5.49
N PRO A 292 2.47 -36.13 -5.42
CA PRO A 292 1.81 -35.67 -6.63
C PRO A 292 2.63 -34.58 -7.34
N ASP A 293 2.52 -34.53 -8.67
CA ASP A 293 3.23 -33.56 -9.50
C ASP A 293 2.82 -32.12 -9.14
N GLY A 294 3.79 -31.21 -9.08
CA GLY A 294 3.56 -29.79 -8.79
C GLY A 294 3.46 -29.42 -7.31
N PHE A 295 3.55 -30.37 -6.38
CA PHE A 295 3.52 -30.11 -4.94
C PHE A 295 4.93 -29.92 -4.35
N CYS A 296 5.01 -29.08 -3.32
CA CYS A 296 6.23 -28.90 -2.54
C CYS A 296 6.68 -30.22 -1.88
N SER A 297 7.99 -30.51 -1.95
CA SER A 297 8.60 -31.70 -1.32
C SER A 297 9.23 -31.43 0.05
N ILE A 298 9.18 -30.18 0.52
CA ILE A 298 9.76 -29.77 1.81
C ILE A 298 8.80 -30.17 2.93
N ASP A 299 9.30 -30.89 3.93
CA ASP A 299 8.57 -31.35 5.12
C ASP A 299 8.99 -30.64 6.42
N ALA A 300 9.87 -29.65 6.33
CA ALA A 300 10.30 -28.83 7.45
C ALA A 300 9.49 -27.52 7.55
N PRO A 301 9.21 -27.03 8.78
CA PRO A 301 8.58 -25.72 8.99
C PRO A 301 9.45 -24.57 8.43
N ARG A 302 8.84 -23.40 8.24
CA ARG A 302 9.54 -22.17 7.81
C ARG A 302 10.28 -21.50 8.93
#